data_AF-A0A7S2BV38-F1
#
_entry.id   AF-A0A7S2BV38-F1
#
_cell.length_a   1.000
_cell.length_b   1.000
_cell.length_c   1.000
_cell.angle_alpha   90.00
_cell.angle_beta   90.00
_cell.angle_gamma   90.00
#
_symmetry.space_group_name_H-M   'P 1'
#
loop_
_entity.id
_entity.type
_entity.pdbx_description
1 polymer ?
#
loop_
_entity_poly.entity_id
_entity_poly.type
_entity_poly.pdbx_seq_one_letter_code
_entity_poly.pdbx_strand_id
1 'polypeptide(L)'
;KPSDSLMQHGFCKGAAGENVGHRKLDSLDGDLEPRKKECMAKCQAVGAPACSLIISDWNHGCYAMGDYSDKMGPYHGSGKTNQFCWDFNETGLLGHSYRMADQGDAACPPGTEITSMAECKAALNDLGKPVVSISTVAYEGYSKNYPKGCTYTTYNGGKMYWSLLDQGTAHSGLTPVCRQYLRADETGH
;
A
#
# COMPACT_ATOMS: atom_id res chain seq x y z
N LYS A 1 1.04 -21.69 -0.57
CA LYS A 1 1.32 -21.18 0.80
C LYS A 1 1.56 -19.69 0.65
N PRO A 2 0.87 -18.80 1.38
CA PRO A 2 1.25 -17.39 1.35
C PRO A 2 2.68 -17.31 1.88
N SER A 3 3.57 -16.68 1.13
CA SER A 3 4.96 -16.48 1.51
C SER A 3 4.98 -15.59 2.74
N ASP A 4 5.43 -16.15 3.87
CA ASP A 4 5.72 -15.40 5.08
C ASP A 4 6.62 -14.22 4.70
N SER A 5 6.15 -12.99 4.96
CA SER A 5 6.98 -11.79 4.92
C SER A 5 8.33 -12.06 5.58
N LEU A 6 9.44 -11.76 4.90
CA LEU A 6 10.79 -12.07 5.39
C LEU A 6 11.08 -11.24 6.64
N MET A 7 10.80 -11.80 7.82
CA MET A 7 11.13 -11.16 9.09
C MET A 7 12.65 -11.09 9.23
N GLN A 8 13.16 -9.87 9.33
CA GLN A 8 14.58 -9.57 9.50
C GLN A 8 14.83 -9.00 10.90
N HIS A 9 16.04 -9.22 11.43
CA HIS A 9 16.46 -8.57 12.67
C HIS A 9 16.72 -7.07 12.45
N GLY A 10 16.33 -6.25 13.41
CA GLY A 10 16.51 -4.81 13.43
C GLY A 10 15.27 -4.04 12.99
N PHE A 11 15.19 -2.75 13.34
CA PHE A 11 14.21 -1.84 12.72
C PHE A 11 14.46 -1.69 11.21
N CYS A 12 13.41 -1.38 10.46
CA CYS A 12 13.46 -1.23 9.02
C CYS A 12 14.21 0.03 8.58
N LYS A 13 15.06 -0.16 7.59
CA LYS A 13 15.83 0.87 6.88
C LYS A 13 15.54 0.80 5.39
N GLY A 14 15.80 1.89 4.68
CA GLY A 14 15.69 1.93 3.23
C GLY A 14 16.76 1.06 2.55
N ALA A 15 16.66 0.94 1.23
CA ALA A 15 17.50 0.04 0.44
C ALA A 15 19.01 0.31 0.57
N ALA A 16 19.41 1.57 0.83
CA ALA A 16 20.81 1.95 1.05
C ALA A 16 21.22 1.95 2.54
N GLY A 17 20.36 1.45 3.44
CA GLY A 17 20.61 1.39 4.88
C GLY A 17 20.34 2.69 5.63
N GLU A 18 19.68 3.64 4.97
CA GLU A 18 19.27 4.93 5.51
C GLU A 18 18.04 4.80 6.43
N ASN A 19 17.87 5.79 7.33
CA ASN A 19 16.64 5.91 8.10
C ASN A 19 15.51 6.41 7.18
N VAL A 20 14.34 5.82 7.37
CA VAL A 20 13.12 6.11 6.61
C VAL A 20 12.06 6.71 7.53
N GLY A 21 11.09 7.41 6.93
CA GLY A 21 9.92 7.88 7.65
C GLY A 21 9.19 6.73 8.32
N HIS A 22 8.67 6.98 9.51
CA HIS A 22 7.91 6.01 10.27
C HIS A 22 6.87 6.68 11.13
N ARG A 23 5.76 5.98 11.35
CA ARG A 23 4.68 6.36 12.26
C ARG A 23 4.56 5.33 13.36
N LYS A 24 4.51 5.79 14.60
CA LYS A 24 4.26 4.94 15.76
C LYS A 24 2.78 4.56 15.82
N LEU A 25 2.49 3.26 15.88
CA LEU A 25 1.12 2.73 15.97
C LEU A 25 0.71 2.41 17.41
N ASP A 26 1.67 2.06 18.26
CA ASP A 26 1.48 1.84 19.69
C ASP A 26 2.81 1.95 20.45
N SER A 27 2.75 1.96 21.78
CA SER A 27 3.91 1.93 22.70
C SER A 27 3.90 0.64 23.54
N LEU A 28 3.58 -0.51 22.95
CA LEU A 28 3.52 -1.78 23.68
C LEU A 28 4.79 -2.62 23.46
N ASP A 29 5.32 -3.17 24.56
CA ASP A 29 6.46 -4.10 24.58
C ASP A 29 6.09 -5.53 24.16
N GLY A 30 7.12 -6.36 23.93
CA GLY A 30 7.00 -7.83 23.93
C GLY A 30 7.63 -8.54 22.72
N ASP A 31 8.32 -9.66 22.99
CA ASP A 31 8.96 -10.54 21.99
C ASP A 31 8.17 -11.84 21.71
N LEU A 32 6.95 -11.92 22.21
CA LEU A 32 6.13 -13.11 21.98
C LEU A 32 5.53 -13.09 20.57
N GLU A 33 5.38 -14.25 19.95
CA GLU A 33 4.76 -14.40 18.63
C GLU A 33 3.38 -13.71 18.48
N PRO A 34 2.49 -13.73 19.48
CA PRO A 34 1.24 -12.96 19.40
C PRO A 34 1.46 -11.45 19.23
N ARG A 35 2.47 -10.89 19.89
CA ARG A 35 2.80 -9.46 19.80
C ARG A 35 3.37 -9.10 18.43
N LYS A 36 4.24 -9.95 17.87
CA LYS A 36 4.75 -9.81 16.50
C LYS A 36 3.61 -9.82 15.48
N LYS A 37 2.68 -10.77 15.60
CA LYS A 37 1.48 -10.86 14.76
C LYS A 37 0.58 -9.64 14.89
N GLU A 38 0.34 -9.16 16.11
CA GLU A 38 -0.46 -7.97 16.38
C GLU A 38 0.16 -6.73 15.71
N CYS A 39 1.46 -6.50 15.91
CA CYS A 39 2.14 -5.36 15.30
C CYS A 39 2.09 -5.42 13.77
N MET A 40 2.39 -6.58 13.19
CA MET A 40 2.29 -6.80 11.75
C MET A 40 0.87 -6.51 11.24
N ALA A 41 -0.16 -6.99 11.93
CA ALA A 41 -1.55 -6.75 11.56
C ALA A 41 -1.92 -5.26 11.62
N LYS A 42 -1.42 -4.51 12.62
CA LYS A 42 -1.60 -3.04 12.69
C LYS A 42 -0.95 -2.33 11.50
N CYS A 43 0.29 -2.67 11.18
CA CYS A 43 1.00 -2.11 10.03
C CYS A 43 0.27 -2.41 8.70
N GLN A 44 -0.23 -3.63 8.54
CA GLN A 44 -1.05 -4.00 7.37
C GLN A 44 -2.37 -3.21 7.34
N ALA A 45 -3.06 -3.07 8.47
CA ALA A 45 -4.33 -2.36 8.57
C ALA A 45 -4.22 -0.87 8.25
N VAL A 46 -3.04 -0.27 8.45
CA VAL A 46 -2.80 1.12 8.05
C VAL A 46 -2.21 1.26 6.66
N GLY A 47 -1.88 0.16 5.98
CA GLY A 47 -1.22 0.23 4.69
C GLY A 47 0.22 0.73 4.81
N ALA A 48 1.02 0.19 5.72
CA ALA A 48 2.47 0.40 5.72
C ALA A 48 3.16 -0.59 4.76
N PRO A 49 4.11 -0.16 3.90
CA PRO A 49 4.88 -1.09 3.04
C PRO A 49 5.90 -1.93 3.82
N ALA A 50 6.23 -1.51 5.03
CA ALA A 50 7.02 -2.28 5.97
C ALA A 50 6.63 -1.96 7.42
N CYS A 51 7.05 -2.80 8.35
CA CYS A 51 6.73 -2.69 9.76
C CYS A 51 7.96 -2.89 10.63
N SER A 52 8.12 -2.11 11.68
CA SER A 52 9.15 -2.33 12.71
C SER A 52 8.52 -2.59 14.07
N LEU A 53 9.01 -3.59 14.79
CA LEU A 53 8.71 -3.81 16.21
C LEU A 53 9.99 -3.61 17.02
N ILE A 54 9.94 -2.70 17.99
CA ILE A 54 11.03 -2.44 18.93
C ILE A 54 10.58 -2.97 20.29
N ILE A 55 11.29 -3.98 20.81
CA ILE A 55 10.82 -4.79 21.95
C ILE A 55 11.14 -4.18 23.31
N SER A 56 12.34 -3.58 23.44
CA SER A 56 12.93 -3.24 24.74
C SER A 56 13.92 -2.07 24.65
N ASP A 57 13.42 -0.94 24.17
CA ASP A 57 14.12 0.35 24.15
C ASP A 57 13.21 1.45 24.71
N TRP A 58 13.75 2.64 24.99
CA TRP A 58 12.95 3.81 25.42
C TRP A 58 11.89 4.22 24.38
N ASN A 59 12.11 3.84 23.12
CA ASN A 59 11.18 4.01 22.00
C ASN A 59 10.66 2.64 21.52
N HIS A 60 10.24 1.80 22.46
CA HIS A 60 9.57 0.54 22.16
C HIS A 60 8.19 0.78 21.53
N GLY A 61 7.71 -0.21 20.80
CA GLY A 61 6.40 -0.19 20.17
C GLY A 61 6.41 -0.68 18.74
N CYS A 62 5.23 -0.59 18.12
CA CYS A 62 5.01 -0.93 16.73
C CYS A 62 5.07 0.32 15.84
N TYR A 63 5.76 0.21 14.69
CA TYR A 63 5.95 1.32 13.77
C TYR A 63 5.61 0.92 12.34
N ALA A 64 4.70 1.66 11.73
CA ALA A 64 4.47 1.62 10.29
C ALA A 64 5.58 2.39 9.58
N MET A 65 6.26 1.77 8.63
CA MET A 65 7.10 2.54 7.71
C MET A 65 6.18 3.32 6.77
N GLY A 66 6.52 4.58 6.48
CA GLY A 66 5.69 5.50 5.70
C GLY A 66 6.57 6.64 5.19
N ASP A 67 6.17 7.34 4.14
CA ASP A 67 7.14 8.16 3.40
C ASP A 67 7.59 9.41 4.16
N TYR A 68 8.89 9.67 4.05
CA TYR A 68 9.51 10.98 4.10
C TYR A 68 10.34 11.06 2.81
N SER A 69 9.74 11.60 1.73
CA SER A 69 10.30 11.85 0.39
C SER A 69 10.90 10.63 -0.34
N ASP A 70 10.37 10.30 -1.52
CA ASP A 70 10.99 9.59 -2.69
C ASP A 70 11.79 8.30 -2.43
N LYS A 71 11.91 7.84 -1.18
CA LYS A 71 12.79 6.77 -0.69
C LYS A 71 11.95 5.55 -0.34
N MET A 72 11.09 5.20 -1.27
CA MET A 72 10.28 4.00 -1.20
C MET A 72 11.01 2.90 -1.94
N GLY A 73 11.19 1.77 -1.28
CA GLY A 73 12.00 0.69 -1.81
C GLY A 73 12.00 -0.49 -0.87
N PRO A 74 12.67 -1.59 -1.23
CA PRO A 74 12.79 -2.74 -0.35
C PRO A 74 13.37 -2.29 0.99
N TYR A 75 12.77 -2.79 2.07
CA TYR A 75 13.20 -2.48 3.42
C TYR A 75 14.07 -3.60 3.97
N HIS A 76 15.10 -3.20 4.71
CA HIS A 76 16.03 -4.13 5.33
C HIS A 76 16.12 -3.91 6.83
N GLY A 77 16.24 -5.00 7.56
CA GLY A 77 16.47 -4.95 9.00
C GLY A 77 17.85 -4.41 9.30
N SER A 78 17.95 -3.51 10.29
CA SER A 78 19.24 -2.94 10.74
C SER A 78 20.21 -3.93 11.41
N GLY A 79 19.80 -5.18 11.64
CA GLY A 79 20.61 -6.22 12.29
C GLY A 79 20.57 -6.22 13.82
N LYS A 80 19.84 -5.28 14.45
CA LYS A 80 19.67 -5.29 15.92
C LYS A 80 18.81 -6.47 16.36
N THR A 81 19.24 -7.20 17.38
CA THR A 81 18.59 -8.44 17.81
C THR A 81 17.30 -8.24 18.60
N ASN A 82 17.13 -7.09 19.26
CA ASN A 82 15.95 -6.75 20.06
C ASN A 82 14.84 -6.03 19.27
N GLN A 83 14.89 -6.13 17.93
CA GLN A 83 14.00 -5.42 17.03
C GLN A 83 13.74 -6.29 15.79
N PHE A 84 12.61 -6.04 15.14
CA PHE A 84 12.21 -6.79 13.95
C PHE A 84 11.74 -5.85 12.86
N CYS A 85 12.06 -6.22 11.62
CA CYS A 85 11.61 -5.56 10.41
C CYS A 85 10.88 -6.57 9.53
N TRP A 86 9.71 -6.18 9.03
CA TRP A 86 8.99 -6.90 7.99
C TRP A 86 8.87 -6.01 6.77
N ASP A 87 9.39 -6.49 5.64
CA ASP A 87 9.14 -5.91 4.33
C ASP A 87 7.96 -6.64 3.67
N PHE A 88 6.93 -5.90 3.27
CA PHE A 88 5.75 -6.47 2.62
C PHE A 88 5.82 -6.45 1.09
N ASN A 89 6.92 -5.95 0.51
CA ASN A 89 7.15 -5.82 -0.93
C ASN A 89 6.91 -7.12 -1.74
N GLU A 90 7.25 -8.29 -1.19
CA GLU A 90 7.05 -9.58 -1.90
C GLU A 90 5.60 -10.10 -1.89
N THR A 91 4.74 -9.59 -1.02
CA THR A 91 3.36 -10.11 -0.88
C THR A 91 2.35 -9.42 -1.79
N GLY A 92 2.78 -8.44 -2.60
CA GLY A 92 1.85 -7.57 -3.33
C GLY A 92 0.98 -6.73 -2.38
N LEU A 93 1.31 -6.68 -1.08
CA LEU A 93 0.65 -5.91 -0.03
C LEU A 93 1.49 -4.68 0.39
N LEU A 94 2.13 -4.02 -0.58
CA LEU A 94 2.91 -2.79 -0.42
C LEU A 94 2.10 -1.65 0.22
N GLY A 95 1.82 -1.74 1.52
CA GLY A 95 1.26 -0.67 2.30
C GLY A 95 0.00 -0.04 1.71
N HIS A 96 -1.04 -0.84 1.58
CA HIS A 96 -2.25 -0.41 0.90
C HIS A 96 -3.13 0.51 1.75
N SER A 97 -2.75 1.78 1.86
CA SER A 97 -3.76 2.82 1.77
C SER A 97 -4.03 3.00 0.28
N TYR A 98 -5.29 2.94 -0.14
CA TYR A 98 -5.66 3.26 -1.51
C TYR A 98 -6.24 4.66 -1.56
N ARG A 99 -6.21 5.27 -2.73
CA ARG A 99 -6.92 6.52 -2.98
C ARG A 99 -7.62 6.52 -4.32
N MET A 100 -8.67 7.31 -4.38
CA MET A 100 -9.18 7.78 -5.65
C MET A 100 -8.21 8.85 -6.18
N ALA A 101 -7.85 8.77 -7.45
CA ALA A 101 -7.22 9.88 -8.15
C ALA A 101 -8.22 11.03 -8.36
N ASP A 102 -7.79 12.12 -8.98
CA ASP A 102 -8.73 13.19 -9.31
C ASP A 102 -9.62 12.74 -10.49
N GLN A 103 -10.89 13.16 -10.45
CA GLN A 103 -11.83 12.82 -11.52
C GLN A 103 -11.38 13.47 -12.83
N GLY A 104 -11.22 12.66 -13.88
CA GLY A 104 -10.62 13.12 -15.13
C GLY A 104 -9.13 12.80 -15.27
N ASP A 105 -8.47 12.18 -14.29
CA ASP A 105 -7.12 11.66 -14.47
C ASP A 105 -7.09 10.49 -15.48
N ALA A 106 -6.05 10.47 -16.33
CA ALA A 106 -5.85 9.44 -17.35
C ALA A 106 -5.18 8.16 -16.82
N ALA A 107 -4.46 8.26 -15.70
CA ALA A 107 -3.77 7.16 -15.04
C ALA A 107 -3.37 7.58 -13.62
N CYS A 108 -2.94 6.61 -12.82
CA CYS A 108 -2.24 6.89 -11.58
C CYS A 108 -0.83 7.43 -11.84
N PRO A 109 -0.24 8.20 -10.89
CA PRO A 109 1.18 8.53 -10.94
C PRO A 109 2.06 7.29 -11.09
N PRO A 110 3.21 7.38 -11.78
CA PRO A 110 4.13 6.27 -11.94
C PRO A 110 4.52 5.63 -10.60
N GLY A 111 4.45 4.30 -10.52
CA GLY A 111 4.76 3.51 -9.33
C GLY A 111 3.57 3.31 -8.37
N THR A 112 2.44 3.99 -8.61
CA THR A 112 1.22 3.86 -7.79
C THR A 112 0.10 3.09 -8.49
N GLU A 113 0.36 2.57 -9.69
CA GLU A 113 -0.60 1.79 -10.46
C GLU A 113 -0.92 0.47 -9.77
N ILE A 114 -2.21 0.15 -9.70
CA ILE A 114 -2.68 -1.19 -9.37
C ILE A 114 -2.43 -2.09 -10.58
N THR A 115 -1.69 -3.19 -10.38
CA THR A 115 -1.21 -4.05 -11.47
C THR A 115 -2.01 -5.35 -11.62
N SER A 116 -2.96 -5.62 -10.74
CA SER A 116 -3.86 -6.77 -10.86
C SER A 116 -5.33 -6.46 -10.59
N MET A 117 -6.22 -7.19 -11.27
CA MET A 117 -7.67 -7.09 -11.05
C MET A 117 -8.06 -7.51 -9.61
N ALA A 118 -7.34 -8.47 -9.02
CA ALA A 118 -7.60 -8.93 -7.66
C ALA A 118 -7.32 -7.82 -6.64
N GLU A 119 -6.20 -7.12 -6.81
CA GLU A 119 -5.84 -5.97 -5.99
C GLU A 119 -6.81 -4.80 -6.20
N CYS A 120 -7.26 -4.54 -7.44
CA CYS A 120 -8.27 -3.52 -7.72
C CYS A 120 -9.56 -3.73 -6.93
N LYS A 121 -10.03 -4.99 -6.81
CA LYS A 121 -11.19 -5.33 -5.97
C LYS A 121 -10.92 -5.10 -4.49
N ALA A 122 -9.74 -5.52 -4.01
CA ALA A 122 -9.34 -5.30 -2.63
C ALA A 122 -9.28 -3.80 -2.30
N ALA A 123 -8.75 -2.99 -3.23
CA ALA A 123 -8.67 -1.54 -3.12
C ALA A 123 -10.02 -0.86 -3.00
N LEU A 124 -10.97 -1.25 -3.85
CA LEU A 124 -12.32 -0.70 -3.80
C LEU A 124 -13.06 -1.10 -2.53
N ASN A 125 -12.86 -2.33 -2.06
CA ASN A 125 -13.42 -2.77 -0.78
C ASN A 125 -12.85 -1.95 0.40
N ASP A 126 -11.54 -1.74 0.43
CA ASP A 126 -10.86 -0.95 1.46
C ASP A 126 -11.33 0.52 1.47
N LEU A 127 -11.51 1.10 0.28
CA LEU A 127 -12.04 2.46 0.10
C LEU A 127 -13.56 2.60 0.37
N GLY A 128 -14.24 1.53 0.79
CA GLY A 128 -15.68 1.52 1.00
C GLY A 128 -16.48 1.80 -0.29
N LYS A 129 -15.94 1.40 -1.45
CA LYS A 129 -16.56 1.58 -2.77
C LYS A 129 -17.24 0.26 -3.19
N PRO A 130 -18.57 0.16 -3.06
CA PRO A 130 -19.28 -1.06 -3.44
C PRO A 130 -19.12 -1.30 -4.95
N VAL A 131 -18.83 -2.54 -5.33
CA VAL A 131 -18.71 -2.93 -6.73
C VAL A 131 -19.90 -3.83 -7.09
N VAL A 132 -20.87 -3.28 -7.80
CA VAL A 132 -22.05 -4.05 -8.27
C VAL A 132 -21.82 -4.68 -9.64
N SER A 133 -20.85 -4.18 -10.42
CA SER A 133 -20.47 -4.77 -11.70
C SER A 133 -19.00 -4.51 -12.05
N ILE A 134 -18.42 -5.42 -12.83
CA ILE A 134 -17.04 -5.37 -13.30
C ILE A 134 -17.03 -5.41 -14.82
N SER A 135 -16.23 -4.56 -15.46
CA SER A 135 -15.97 -4.63 -16.90
C SER A 135 -14.47 -4.64 -17.18
N THR A 136 -14.03 -5.54 -18.05
CA THR A 136 -12.66 -5.56 -18.56
C THR A 136 -12.61 -4.79 -19.88
N VAL A 137 -11.68 -3.84 -19.99
CA VAL A 137 -11.40 -3.12 -21.22
C VAL A 137 -10.11 -3.71 -21.79
N ALA A 138 -10.28 -4.63 -22.73
CA ALA A 138 -9.19 -5.23 -23.48
C ALA A 138 -9.39 -4.84 -24.95
N TYR A 139 -8.36 -4.24 -25.56
CA TYR A 139 -8.20 -4.02 -27.00
C TYR A 139 -8.63 -2.66 -27.63
N GLU A 140 -7.80 -2.26 -28.60
CA GLU A 140 -7.60 -0.94 -29.23
C GLU A 140 -8.78 -0.38 -30.04
N GLY A 141 -9.85 -1.15 -30.24
CA GLY A 141 -11.01 -0.73 -31.03
C GLY A 141 -12.05 0.09 -30.28
N TYR A 142 -12.08 -0.02 -28.94
CA TYR A 142 -13.08 0.61 -28.05
C TYR A 142 -12.46 1.57 -27.01
N SER A 143 -11.16 1.86 -27.15
CA SER A 143 -10.29 2.36 -26.09
C SER A 143 -10.22 3.88 -25.92
N LYS A 144 -10.99 4.67 -26.68
CA LYS A 144 -10.67 6.11 -26.80
C LYS A 144 -10.81 6.94 -25.53
N ASN A 145 -11.54 6.48 -24.50
CA ASN A 145 -11.78 7.30 -23.30
C ASN A 145 -11.76 6.49 -21.99
N TYR A 146 -10.79 5.60 -21.76
CA TYR A 146 -10.66 4.89 -20.48
C TYR A 146 -9.31 5.12 -19.82
N PRO A 147 -9.25 5.44 -18.53
CA PRO A 147 -7.99 5.50 -17.81
C PRO A 147 -7.34 4.10 -17.72
N LYS A 148 -6.02 4.07 -17.51
CA LYS A 148 -5.25 2.82 -17.40
C LYS A 148 -5.47 2.15 -16.04
N GLY A 149 -5.50 0.82 -16.02
CA GLY A 149 -5.52 0.02 -14.79
C GLY A 149 -6.88 -0.04 -14.10
N CYS A 150 -6.87 0.10 -12.77
CA CYS A 150 -8.06 0.06 -11.93
C CYS A 150 -8.79 1.41 -11.97
N THR A 151 -10.06 1.43 -12.36
CA THR A 151 -10.88 2.64 -12.29
C THR A 151 -12.27 2.33 -11.75
N TYR A 152 -12.90 3.35 -11.17
CA TYR A 152 -14.20 3.22 -10.55
C TYR A 152 -15.13 4.39 -10.90
N THR A 153 -16.43 4.10 -10.91
CA THR A 153 -17.48 5.10 -10.99
C THR A 153 -18.61 4.72 -10.04
N THR A 154 -19.27 5.73 -9.46
CA THR A 154 -20.46 5.55 -8.63
C THR A 154 -21.73 5.33 -9.45
N TYR A 155 -21.66 5.49 -10.78
CA TYR A 155 -22.80 5.30 -11.66
C TYR A 155 -23.40 3.90 -11.51
N ASN A 156 -24.74 3.81 -11.45
CA ASN A 156 -25.51 2.58 -11.24
C ASN A 156 -25.10 1.78 -9.98
N GLY A 157 -24.72 2.47 -8.90
CA GLY A 157 -24.44 1.83 -7.61
C GLY A 157 -23.01 1.30 -7.46
N GLY A 158 -22.12 1.62 -8.39
CA GLY A 158 -20.69 1.32 -8.27
C GLY A 158 -20.19 0.31 -9.29
N LYS A 159 -19.35 0.75 -10.21
CA LYS A 159 -18.79 -0.09 -11.27
C LYS A 159 -17.28 0.03 -11.33
N MET A 160 -16.63 -1.13 -11.37
CA MET A 160 -15.19 -1.27 -11.55
C MET A 160 -14.88 -1.51 -13.03
N TYR A 161 -13.92 -0.77 -13.58
CA TYR A 161 -13.31 -1.10 -14.87
C TYR A 161 -11.85 -1.51 -14.67
N TRP A 162 -11.47 -2.60 -15.33
CA TRP A 162 -10.10 -3.09 -15.39
C TRP A 162 -9.56 -2.91 -16.81
N SER A 163 -8.69 -1.93 -17.00
CA SER A 163 -8.14 -1.54 -18.30
C SER A 163 -6.71 -2.06 -18.45
N LEU A 164 -6.48 -2.88 -19.49
CA LEU A 164 -5.16 -3.41 -19.85
C LEU A 164 -4.44 -2.55 -20.91
N LEU A 165 -4.87 -1.30 -21.08
CA LEU A 165 -4.28 -0.39 -22.07
C LEU A 165 -2.85 0.00 -21.67
N ASP A 166 -1.95 0.10 -22.65
CA ASP A 166 -0.59 0.59 -22.42
C ASP A 166 -0.59 2.06 -22.01
N GLN A 167 -1.53 2.84 -22.57
CA GLN A 167 -1.79 4.24 -22.24
C GLN A 167 -3.27 4.45 -21.95
N GLY A 168 -3.58 5.13 -20.85
CA GLY A 168 -4.94 5.53 -20.48
C GLY A 168 -5.29 6.90 -21.04
N THR A 169 -6.59 7.17 -21.19
CA THR A 169 -7.11 8.50 -21.52
C THR A 169 -8.03 8.97 -20.40
N ALA A 170 -7.91 10.26 -20.07
CA ALA A 170 -8.77 10.95 -19.12
C ALA A 170 -10.26 10.74 -19.47
N HIS A 171 -11.07 10.47 -18.45
CA HIS A 171 -12.52 10.35 -18.64
C HIS A 171 -13.27 11.00 -17.49
N SER A 172 -14.18 11.91 -17.82
CA SER A 172 -14.90 12.72 -16.83
C SER A 172 -15.79 11.91 -15.88
N GLY A 173 -16.26 10.73 -16.27
CA GLY A 173 -17.08 9.86 -15.43
C GLY A 173 -16.35 8.72 -14.72
N LEU A 174 -15.02 8.62 -14.87
CA LEU A 174 -14.20 7.54 -14.30
C LEU A 174 -13.08 8.13 -13.46
N THR A 175 -12.76 7.44 -12.37
CA THR A 175 -11.69 7.85 -11.47
C THR A 175 -10.72 6.69 -11.30
N PRO A 176 -9.44 6.85 -11.66
CA PRO A 176 -8.41 5.88 -11.34
C PRO A 176 -8.34 5.59 -9.84
N VAL A 177 -8.08 4.33 -9.50
CA VAL A 177 -7.79 3.90 -8.14
C VAL A 177 -6.31 3.62 -8.07
N CYS A 178 -5.63 4.33 -7.19
CA CYS A 178 -4.19 4.29 -7.07
C CYS A 178 -3.82 3.75 -5.70
N ARG A 179 -2.65 3.12 -5.64
CA ARG A 179 -1.96 2.97 -4.37
C ARG A 179 -1.67 4.36 -3.82
N GLN A 180 -1.79 4.50 -2.51
CA GLN A 180 -1.37 5.68 -1.79
C GLN A 180 -0.33 5.27 -0.77
N TYR A 181 0.68 6.11 -0.64
CA TYR A 181 1.65 5.99 0.43
C TYR A 181 1.09 6.62 1.71
N LEU A 182 1.22 5.92 2.83
CA LEU A 182 1.05 6.54 4.14
C LEU A 182 1.93 7.78 4.24
N ARG A 183 1.31 8.95 4.39
CA ARG A 183 2.02 10.16 4.82
C ARG A 183 2.15 10.07 6.33
N ALA A 184 3.38 9.92 6.82
CA ALA A 184 3.70 10.33 8.17
C ALA A 184 3.94 11.85 8.10
N ASP A 185 3.20 12.64 8.87
CA ASP A 185 3.51 14.06 8.97
C ASP A 185 4.86 14.30 9.68
N GLU A 186 5.32 15.56 9.75
CA GLU A 186 6.58 15.95 10.40
C GLU A 186 6.67 15.55 11.89
N THR A 187 5.55 15.09 12.47
CA THR A 187 5.42 14.61 13.85
C THR A 187 5.24 13.09 13.96
N GLY A 188 5.16 12.37 12.84
CA GLY A 188 4.98 10.92 12.81
C GLY A 188 3.54 10.45 13.03
N HIS A 189 2.52 11.23 12.65
CA HIS A 189 1.10 10.82 12.63
C HIS A 189 0.58 10.54 11.21
#